data_AF-A0A449BKW0-F1
#
_entry.id   AF-A0A449BKW0-F1
#
_cell.length_a   1.000
_cell.length_b   1.000
_cell.length_c   1.000
_cell.angle_alpha   90.00
_cell.angle_beta   90.00
_cell.angle_gamma   90.00
#
_symmetry.space_group_name_H-M   'P 1'
#
loop_
_entity.id
_entity.type
_entity.pdbx_description
1 polymer ?
#
loop_
_entity_poly.entity_id
_entity_poly.type
_entity_poly.pdbx_seq_one_letter_code
_entity_poly.pdbx_strand_id
1 'polypeptide(L)'
;MRDELIYHEYASWKLEHSELINNLKQLDSPLIIRFENVLNVIDYMYDKLIDDPKYSDDDHEIFETGFYYVYDQIEEIKKILKAVYNNDYLALNLDAKSVNLLLNTIDFQNDLMSQSNVDESAMQFFLDFEKEVIEKLNNKQKIEEDMFKRLDEESLKIFKKLKVSYYPIDTIFLEIADELGII
;
A
#
# COMPACT_ATOMS: atom_id res chain seq x y z
N MET A 1 -27.93 -6.16 2.76
CA MET A 1 -27.51 -6.51 4.13
C MET A 1 -26.03 -6.23 4.11
N ARG A 2 -25.56 -5.21 4.84
CA ARG A 2 -24.13 -4.89 4.88
C ARG A 2 -23.40 -6.11 5.38
N ASP A 3 -22.26 -6.43 4.77
CA ASP A 3 -21.52 -7.60 5.19
C ASP A 3 -20.81 -7.28 6.51
N GLU A 4 -21.43 -7.63 7.64
CA GLU A 4 -20.83 -7.43 8.96
C GLU A 4 -19.53 -8.24 9.14
N LEU A 5 -19.29 -9.23 8.27
CA LEU A 5 -18.10 -10.07 8.28
C LEU A 5 -16.82 -9.25 8.11
N ILE A 6 -16.80 -8.29 7.18
CA ILE A 6 -15.58 -7.54 6.85
C ILE A 6 -15.05 -6.73 8.05
N TYR A 7 -15.93 -6.26 8.93
CA TYR A 7 -15.54 -5.53 10.13
C TYR A 7 -14.95 -6.46 11.20
N HIS A 8 -15.47 -7.68 11.31
CA HIS A 8 -14.88 -8.71 12.18
C HIS A 8 -13.53 -9.20 11.66
N GLU A 9 -13.40 -9.33 10.34
CA GLU A 9 -12.13 -9.63 9.67
C GLU A 9 -11.11 -8.52 9.93
N TYR A 10 -11.51 -7.26 9.79
CA TYR A 10 -10.65 -6.12 10.11
C TYR A 10 -10.16 -6.14 11.56
N ALA A 11 -11.06 -6.31 12.53
CA ALA A 11 -10.69 -6.35 13.94
C ALA A 11 -9.68 -7.49 14.23
N SER A 12 -9.90 -8.66 13.63
CA SER A 12 -9.01 -9.82 13.77
C SER A 12 -7.66 -9.56 13.10
N TRP A 13 -7.68 -9.01 11.89
CA TRP A 13 -6.51 -8.66 11.10
C TRP A 13 -5.64 -7.62 11.82
N LYS A 14 -6.25 -6.60 12.42
CA LYS A 14 -5.55 -5.56 13.18
C LYS A 14 -4.80 -6.13 14.38
N LEU A 15 -5.40 -7.11 15.08
CA LEU A 15 -4.74 -7.80 16.19
C LEU A 15 -3.57 -8.64 15.70
N GLU A 16 -3.75 -9.43 14.64
CA GLU A 16 -2.69 -10.27 14.05
C GLU A 16 -1.48 -9.44 13.60
N HIS A 17 -1.72 -8.27 12.99
CA HIS A 17 -0.68 -7.45 12.39
C HIS A 17 -0.19 -6.30 13.28
N SER A 18 -0.72 -6.22 14.51
CA SER A 18 -0.37 -5.17 15.47
C SER A 18 1.13 -5.08 15.74
N GLU A 19 1.84 -6.21 15.77
CA GLU A 19 3.29 -6.23 15.97
C GLU A 19 4.02 -5.51 14.83
N LEU A 20 3.75 -5.86 13.57
CA LEU A 20 4.37 -5.23 12.42
C LEU A 20 4.07 -3.73 12.37
N ILE A 21 2.79 -3.35 12.51
CA ILE A 21 2.35 -1.95 12.47
C ILE A 21 3.03 -1.14 13.58
N ASN A 22 3.08 -1.67 14.80
CA ASN A 22 3.70 -0.98 15.92
C ASN A 22 5.22 -0.83 15.75
N ASN A 23 5.91 -1.85 15.22
CA ASN A 23 7.33 -1.74 14.91
C ASN A 23 7.60 -0.66 13.85
N LEU A 24 6.81 -0.61 12.77
CA LEU A 24 6.93 0.43 11.75
C LEU A 24 6.70 1.82 12.32
N LYS A 25 5.68 2.00 13.18
CA LYS A 25 5.40 3.27 13.88
C LYS A 25 6.53 3.68 14.82
N GLN A 26 7.01 2.76 15.67
CA GLN A 26 8.08 3.05 16.65
C GLN A 26 9.42 3.40 16.01
N LEU A 27 9.66 2.93 14.79
CA LEU A 27 10.87 3.21 14.02
C LEU A 27 10.74 4.44 13.11
N ASP A 28 9.63 5.18 13.20
CA ASP A 28 9.27 6.28 12.28
C ASP A 28 9.48 5.88 10.82
N SER A 29 9.03 4.67 10.48
CA SER A 29 9.40 4.04 9.22
C SER A 29 8.75 4.73 8.03
N PRO A 30 9.48 5.07 6.95
CA PRO A 30 8.88 5.58 5.72
C PRO A 30 7.85 4.64 5.07
N LEU A 31 7.80 3.37 5.49
CA LEU A 31 6.80 2.41 5.04
C LEU A 31 5.42 2.66 5.67
N ILE A 32 5.35 3.20 6.90
CA ILE A 32 4.05 3.47 7.55
C ILE A 32 3.28 4.56 6.82
N ILE A 33 4.00 5.55 6.29
CA ILE A 33 3.43 6.72 5.61
C ILE A 33 2.55 6.30 4.43
N ARG A 34 2.85 5.17 3.77
CA ARG A 34 2.09 4.67 2.62
C ARG A 34 0.60 4.40 2.92
N PHE A 35 0.27 4.10 4.17
CA PHE A 35 -1.06 3.65 4.53
C PHE A 35 -1.52 4.19 5.89
N GLU A 36 -0.81 5.19 6.44
CA GLU A 36 -1.16 5.80 7.72
C GLU A 36 -2.49 6.54 7.65
N ASN A 37 -2.70 7.36 6.60
CA ASN A 37 -3.97 8.05 6.40
C ASN A 37 -5.11 7.04 6.19
N VAL A 38 -4.84 5.96 5.45
CA VAL A 38 -5.80 4.89 5.24
C VAL A 38 -6.19 4.22 6.57
N LEU A 39 -5.21 3.88 7.41
CA LEU A 39 -5.44 3.34 8.76
C LEU A 39 -6.29 4.28 9.61
N ASN A 40 -6.00 5.59 9.62
CA ASN A 40 -6.75 6.57 10.39
C ASN A 40 -8.22 6.64 9.95
N VAL A 41 -8.46 6.65 8.63
CA VAL A 41 -9.83 6.68 8.09
C VAL A 41 -10.58 5.38 8.39
N ILE A 42 -9.99 4.20 8.18
CA ILE A 42 -10.71 2.95 8.43
C ILE A 42 -10.95 2.71 9.92
N ASP A 43 -10.04 3.16 10.80
CA ASP A 43 -10.26 3.17 12.25
C ASP A 43 -11.45 4.05 12.62
N TYR A 44 -11.49 5.27 12.08
CA TYR A 44 -12.61 6.17 12.28
C TYR A 44 -13.93 5.59 11.76
N MET A 45 -13.93 4.98 10.58
CA MET A 45 -15.12 4.35 10.01
C MET A 45 -15.58 3.14 10.83
N TYR A 46 -14.65 2.35 11.35
CA TYR A 46 -14.95 1.23 12.23
C TYR A 46 -15.63 1.70 13.52
N ASP A 47 -15.12 2.75 14.15
CA ASP A 47 -15.72 3.33 15.35
C ASP A 47 -17.10 3.95 15.05
N LYS A 48 -17.21 4.66 13.91
CA LYS A 48 -18.47 5.27 13.45
C LYS A 48 -19.57 4.23 13.21
N LEU A 49 -19.24 3.03 12.70
CA LEU A 49 -20.20 1.96 12.48
C LEU A 49 -20.92 1.56 13.80
N ILE A 50 -20.19 1.54 14.91
CA ILE A 50 -20.71 1.12 16.22
C ILE A 50 -21.64 2.19 16.80
N ASP A 51 -21.26 3.46 16.65
CA ASP A 51 -21.86 4.57 17.38
C ASP A 51 -22.85 5.42 16.58
N ASP A 52 -22.81 5.37 15.23
CA ASP A 52 -23.64 6.23 14.38
C ASP A 52 -24.68 5.44 13.57
N PRO A 53 -25.99 5.59 13.88
CA PRO A 53 -27.05 4.98 13.08
C PRO A 53 -27.18 5.55 11.66
N LYS A 54 -26.44 6.61 11.32
CA LYS A 54 -26.36 7.21 9.98
C LYS A 54 -25.20 6.69 9.14
N TYR A 55 -24.44 5.70 9.61
CA TYR A 55 -23.40 5.07 8.80
C TYR A 55 -23.98 4.70 7.43
N SER A 56 -23.42 5.27 6.36
CA SER A 56 -23.97 5.18 5.00
C SER A 56 -23.37 3.99 4.24
N ASP A 57 -23.87 3.74 3.03
CA ASP A 57 -23.25 2.77 2.15
C ASP A 57 -21.93 3.33 1.57
N ASP A 58 -21.83 4.65 1.38
CA ASP A 58 -20.56 5.31 1.00
C ASP A 58 -19.49 5.14 2.09
N ASP A 59 -19.86 5.25 3.39
CA ASP A 59 -18.94 4.98 4.50
C ASP A 59 -18.43 3.53 4.46
N HIS A 60 -19.29 2.59 4.09
CA HIS A 60 -18.95 1.18 3.93
C HIS A 60 -17.97 0.95 2.79
N GLU A 61 -18.21 1.57 1.63
CA GLU A 61 -17.34 1.46 0.45
C GLU A 61 -15.96 2.06 0.71
N ILE A 62 -15.88 3.19 1.43
CA ILE A 62 -14.62 3.80 1.88
C ILE A 62 -13.87 2.84 2.81
N PHE A 63 -14.56 2.27 3.80
CA PHE A 63 -13.96 1.32 4.73
C PHE A 63 -13.42 0.08 4.01
N GLU A 64 -14.24 -0.55 3.16
CA GLU A 64 -13.88 -1.76 2.42
C GLU A 64 -12.66 -1.53 1.52
N THR A 65 -12.68 -0.44 0.74
CA THR A 65 -11.56 -0.06 -0.13
C THR A 65 -10.28 0.17 0.66
N GLY A 66 -10.37 0.90 1.77
CA GLY A 66 -9.21 1.20 2.62
C GLY A 66 -8.67 -0.05 3.30
N PHE A 67 -9.56 -0.94 3.77
CA PHE A 67 -9.15 -2.17 4.44
C PHE A 67 -8.42 -3.10 3.48
N TYR A 68 -8.96 -3.37 2.28
CA TYR A 68 -8.26 -4.23 1.32
C TYR A 68 -6.91 -3.64 0.89
N TYR A 69 -6.82 -2.33 0.69
CA TYR A 69 -5.55 -1.69 0.38
C TYR A 69 -4.51 -1.90 1.50
N VAL A 70 -4.87 -1.61 2.75
CA VAL A 70 -3.97 -1.78 3.89
C VAL A 70 -3.59 -3.25 4.08
N TYR A 71 -4.54 -4.17 3.88
CA TYR A 71 -4.31 -5.61 3.94
C TYR A 71 -3.20 -6.01 2.96
N ASP A 72 -3.32 -5.61 1.69
CA ASP A 72 -2.34 -5.93 0.66
C ASP A 72 -0.97 -5.31 0.95
N GLN A 73 -0.92 -4.03 1.34
CA GLN A 73 0.35 -3.36 1.69
C GLN A 73 1.07 -4.09 2.83
N ILE A 74 0.34 -4.47 3.87
CA ILE A 74 0.90 -5.16 5.03
C ILE A 74 1.36 -6.58 4.68
N GLU A 75 0.61 -7.32 3.88
CA GLU A 75 1.01 -8.65 3.44
C GLU A 75 2.27 -8.60 2.55
N GLU A 76 2.40 -7.61 1.66
CA GLU A 76 3.63 -7.44 0.87
C GLU A 76 4.82 -7.05 1.75
N ILE A 77 4.66 -6.12 2.70
CA ILE A 77 5.73 -5.76 3.65
C ILE A 77 6.15 -6.98 4.48
N LYS A 78 5.20 -7.79 4.96
CA LYS A 78 5.44 -9.01 5.74
C LYS A 78 6.20 -10.05 4.91
N LYS A 79 5.84 -10.24 3.63
CA LYS A 79 6.58 -11.10 2.70
C LYS A 79 8.02 -10.65 2.53
N ILE A 80 8.25 -9.34 2.29
CA ILE A 80 9.59 -8.76 2.12
C ILE A 80 10.42 -8.88 3.40
N LEU A 81 9.85 -8.51 4.54
CA LEU A 81 10.46 -8.62 5.87
C LEU A 81 10.95 -10.04 6.14
N LYS A 82 10.12 -11.04 5.85
CA LYS A 82 10.46 -12.45 6.05
C LYS A 82 11.49 -12.95 5.04
N ALA A 83 11.33 -12.64 3.75
CA ALA A 83 12.13 -13.22 2.67
C ALA A 83 13.52 -12.58 2.55
N VAL A 84 13.62 -11.26 2.73
CA VAL A 84 14.85 -10.48 2.48
C VAL A 84 15.57 -10.17 3.79
N TYR A 85 14.81 -9.82 4.84
CA TYR A 85 15.36 -9.29 6.09
C TYR A 85 15.29 -10.27 7.27
N ASN A 86 14.78 -11.50 7.08
CA ASN A 86 14.66 -12.52 8.13
C ASN A 86 13.97 -12.02 9.41
N ASN A 87 12.90 -11.22 9.28
CA ASN A 87 12.19 -10.56 10.38
C ASN A 87 13.00 -9.49 11.16
N ASP A 88 14.08 -8.96 10.58
CA ASP A 88 14.81 -7.81 11.13
C ASP A 88 14.13 -6.49 10.72
N TYR A 89 13.29 -5.94 11.61
CA TYR A 89 12.61 -4.67 11.40
C TYR A 89 13.55 -3.48 11.26
N LEU A 90 14.71 -3.48 11.93
CA LEU A 90 15.67 -2.39 11.83
C LEU A 90 16.34 -2.39 10.46
N ALA A 91 16.75 -3.56 9.97
CA ALA A 91 17.33 -3.69 8.64
C ALA A 91 16.31 -3.30 7.55
N LEU A 92 15.05 -3.74 7.68
CA LEU A 92 13.96 -3.31 6.80
C LEU A 92 13.82 -1.78 6.79
N ASN A 93 13.84 -1.16 7.97
CA ASN A 93 13.64 0.28 8.09
C ASN A 93 14.79 1.09 7.48
N LEU A 94 16.04 0.62 7.64
CA LEU A 94 17.21 1.26 7.03
C LEU A 94 17.13 1.25 5.49
N ASP A 95 16.54 0.20 4.92
CA ASP A 95 16.32 0.05 3.48
C ASP A 95 14.91 0.46 3.04
N ALA A 96 14.12 1.14 3.89
CA ALA A 96 12.71 1.47 3.63
C ALA A 96 12.49 2.21 2.30
N LYS A 97 13.45 3.06 1.87
CA LYS A 97 13.38 3.75 0.57
C LYS A 97 13.43 2.76 -0.60
N SER A 98 14.30 1.76 -0.51
CA SER A 98 14.46 0.70 -1.53
C SER A 98 13.25 -0.23 -1.52
N VAL A 99 12.70 -0.54 -0.34
CA VAL A 99 11.47 -1.32 -0.20
C VAL A 99 10.27 -0.54 -0.77
N ASN A 100 10.18 0.77 -0.53
CA ASN A 100 9.16 1.62 -1.14
C ASN A 100 9.21 1.62 -2.67
N LEU A 101 10.40 1.55 -3.27
CA LEU A 101 10.54 1.42 -4.72
C LEU A 101 9.91 0.11 -5.23
N LEU A 102 10.14 -0.99 -4.51
CA LEU A 102 9.53 -2.28 -4.82
C LEU A 102 8.01 -2.23 -4.68
N LEU A 103 7.50 -1.71 -3.56
CA LEU A 103 6.07 -1.60 -3.31
C LEU A 103 5.37 -0.70 -4.36
N ASN A 104 5.97 0.43 -4.74
CA ASN A 104 5.44 1.26 -5.82
C ASN A 104 5.38 0.51 -7.16
N THR A 105 6.39 -0.34 -7.43
CA THR A 105 6.39 -1.17 -8.64
C THR A 105 5.21 -2.15 -8.64
N ILE A 106 4.95 -2.79 -7.50
CA ILE A 106 3.82 -3.72 -7.31
C ILE A 106 2.48 -2.97 -7.45
N ASP A 107 2.36 -1.77 -6.86
CA ASP A 107 1.16 -0.95 -6.98
C ASP A 107 0.85 -0.64 -8.46
N PHE A 108 1.87 -0.29 -9.25
CA PHE A 108 1.68 -0.08 -10.70
C PHE A 108 1.27 -1.34 -11.46
N GLN A 109 1.75 -2.52 -11.05
CA GLN A 109 1.30 -3.78 -11.63
C GLN A 109 -0.19 -4.03 -11.34
N ASN A 110 -0.61 -3.85 -10.09
CA ASN A 110 -2.00 -4.01 -9.68
C ASN A 110 -2.92 -3.05 -10.45
N ASP A 111 -2.50 -1.80 -10.60
CA ASP A 111 -3.23 -0.78 -11.36
C ASP A 111 -3.32 -1.07 -12.85
N LEU A 112 -2.29 -1.69 -13.44
CA LEU A 112 -2.37 -2.18 -14.81
C LEU A 112 -3.31 -3.37 -14.95
N MET A 113 -3.32 -4.29 -13.99
CA MET A 113 -4.17 -5.48 -13.99
C MET A 113 -5.65 -5.14 -13.85
N SER A 114 -5.99 -4.02 -13.19
CA SER A 114 -7.37 -3.53 -13.11
C SER A 114 -7.89 -2.93 -14.42
N GLN A 115 -7.03 -2.67 -15.40
CA GLN A 115 -7.44 -2.13 -16.71
C GLN A 115 -8.08 -3.22 -17.58
N SER A 116 -9.08 -2.82 -18.36
CA SER A 116 -9.83 -3.74 -19.24
C SER A 116 -8.96 -4.38 -20.34
N ASN A 117 -7.89 -3.70 -20.75
CA ASN A 117 -6.91 -4.18 -21.72
C ASN A 117 -5.50 -3.96 -21.15
N VAL A 118 -4.94 -4.99 -20.55
CA VAL A 118 -3.57 -4.97 -20.02
C VAL A 118 -2.58 -4.83 -21.18
N ASP A 119 -1.73 -3.79 -21.13
CA ASP A 119 -0.60 -3.67 -22.05
C ASP A 119 0.50 -4.64 -21.60
N GLU A 120 0.61 -5.79 -22.28
CA GLU A 120 1.59 -6.85 -21.95
C GLU A 120 3.03 -6.32 -21.89
N SER A 121 3.38 -5.34 -22.73
CA SER A 121 4.73 -4.76 -22.74
C SER A 121 4.99 -3.89 -21.50
N ALA A 122 3.96 -3.17 -21.04
CA ALA A 122 4.02 -2.40 -19.80
C ALA A 122 4.10 -3.32 -18.58
N MET A 123 3.29 -4.39 -18.57
CA MET A 123 3.32 -5.39 -17.50
C MET A 123 4.71 -6.06 -17.41
N GLN A 124 5.26 -6.47 -18.56
CA GLN A 124 6.59 -7.09 -18.59
C GLN A 124 7.67 -6.16 -18.04
N PHE A 125 7.61 -4.86 -18.34
CA PHE A 125 8.53 -3.89 -17.76
C PHE A 125 8.49 -3.89 -16.24
N PHE A 126 7.30 -3.82 -15.64
CA PHE A 126 7.18 -3.80 -14.17
C PHE A 126 7.61 -5.11 -13.52
N LEU A 127 7.32 -6.26 -14.15
CA LEU A 127 7.80 -7.57 -13.67
C LEU A 127 9.34 -7.67 -13.72
N ASP A 128 9.96 -7.21 -14.81
CA ASP A 128 11.42 -7.20 -14.94
C ASP A 128 12.06 -6.23 -13.93
N PHE A 129 11.42 -5.06 -13.73
CA PHE A 129 11.86 -4.07 -12.76
C PHE A 129 11.77 -4.59 -11.32
N GLU A 130 10.63 -5.20 -10.95
CA GLU A 130 10.41 -5.83 -9.65
C GLU A 130 11.49 -6.88 -9.36
N LYS A 131 11.74 -7.77 -10.33
CA LYS A 131 12.77 -8.80 -10.22
C LYS A 131 14.15 -8.17 -10.00
N GLU A 132 14.50 -7.13 -10.74
CA GLU A 132 15.78 -6.42 -10.56
C GLU A 132 15.93 -5.83 -9.15
N VAL A 133 14.87 -5.20 -8.63
CA VAL A 133 14.87 -4.64 -7.27
C VAL A 133 15.00 -5.74 -6.22
N ILE A 134 14.25 -6.83 -6.35
CA ILE A 134 14.34 -7.99 -5.44
C ILE A 134 15.74 -8.60 -5.44
N GLU A 135 16.35 -8.78 -6.61
CA GLU A 135 17.72 -9.30 -6.72
C GLU A 135 18.73 -8.38 -6.02
N LYS A 136 18.60 -7.05 -6.17
CA LYS A 136 19.47 -6.09 -5.48
C LYS A 136 19.27 -6.12 -3.97
N LEU A 137 18.01 -6.15 -3.51
CA LEU A 137 17.68 -6.24 -2.08
C LEU A 137 18.24 -7.52 -1.44
N ASN A 138 18.03 -8.69 -2.06
CA ASN A 138 18.55 -9.97 -1.59
C ASN A 138 20.08 -10.00 -1.50
N ASN A 139 20.75 -9.36 -2.46
CA ASN A 139 22.21 -9.28 -2.50
C ASN A 139 22.77 -8.11 -1.66
N LYS A 140 21.91 -7.37 -0.93
CA LYS A 140 22.28 -6.17 -0.15
C LYS A 140 23.02 -5.13 -0.99
N GLN A 141 22.65 -5.03 -2.26
CA GLN A 141 23.19 -4.05 -3.19
C GLN A 141 22.43 -2.73 -3.05
N LYS A 142 23.16 -1.63 -3.17
CA LYS A 142 22.56 -0.30 -3.17
C LYS A 142 21.63 -0.16 -4.39
N ILE A 143 20.39 0.28 -4.15
CA ILE A 143 19.52 0.79 -5.20
C ILE A 143 20.02 2.16 -5.64
N GLU A 144 20.32 2.28 -6.93
CA GLU A 144 20.83 3.52 -7.53
C GLU A 144 19.70 4.52 -7.74
N GLU A 145 19.99 5.82 -7.67
CA GLU A 145 18.99 6.88 -7.90
C GLU A 145 18.36 6.80 -9.29
N ASP A 146 19.10 6.27 -10.27
CA ASP A 146 18.61 6.04 -11.62
C ASP A 146 17.42 5.08 -11.67
N MET A 147 17.35 4.09 -10.77
CA MET A 147 16.22 3.15 -10.73
C MET A 147 14.91 3.86 -10.35
N PHE A 148 14.96 4.82 -9.43
CA PHE A 148 13.79 5.63 -9.06
C PHE A 148 13.32 6.44 -10.26
N LYS A 149 14.24 7.13 -10.95
CA LYS A 149 13.91 7.91 -12.15
C LYS A 149 13.35 7.03 -13.27
N ARG A 150 13.92 5.83 -13.45
CA ARG A 150 13.46 4.88 -14.45
C ARG A 150 12.03 4.42 -14.17
N LEU A 151 11.69 4.13 -12.92
CA LEU A 151 10.31 3.80 -12.56
C LEU A 151 9.37 4.97 -12.82
N ASP A 152 9.72 6.18 -12.37
CA ASP A 152 8.91 7.39 -12.56
C ASP A 152 8.67 7.72 -14.04
N GLU A 153 9.72 7.67 -14.87
CA GLU A 153 9.62 7.99 -16.30
C GLU A 153 8.80 6.96 -17.07
N GLU A 154 9.03 5.67 -16.83
CA GLU A 154 8.34 4.62 -17.57
C GLU A 154 6.89 4.46 -17.11
N SER A 155 6.60 4.54 -15.80
CA SER A 155 5.23 4.56 -15.28
C SER A 155 4.44 5.73 -15.88
N LEU A 156 5.01 6.94 -15.89
CA LEU A 156 4.34 8.11 -16.47
C LEU A 156 4.07 7.93 -17.97
N LYS A 157 5.01 7.36 -18.73
CA LYS A 157 4.79 7.04 -20.16
C LYS A 157 3.66 6.03 -20.35
N ILE A 158 3.66 4.96 -19.56
CA ILE A 158 2.68 3.87 -19.61
C ILE A 158 1.27 4.40 -19.29
N PHE A 159 1.07 5.02 -18.13
CA PHE A 159 -0.25 5.49 -17.70
C PHE A 159 -0.78 6.63 -18.59
N LYS A 160 0.10 7.48 -19.12
CA LYS A 160 -0.28 8.50 -20.11
C LYS A 160 -0.77 7.88 -21.44
N LYS A 161 -0.14 6.79 -21.90
CA LYS A 161 -0.57 6.05 -23.09
C LYS A 161 -1.94 5.40 -22.88
N LEU A 162 -2.18 4.88 -21.69
CA LEU A 162 -3.45 4.28 -21.28
C LEU A 162 -4.56 5.31 -21.04
N LYS A 163 -4.22 6.61 -20.97
CA LYS A 163 -5.13 7.72 -20.64
C LYS A 163 -5.80 7.56 -19.27
N VAL A 164 -5.12 6.90 -18.34
CA VAL A 164 -5.57 6.74 -16.96
C VAL A 164 -4.92 7.84 -16.12
N SER A 165 -5.72 8.53 -15.32
CA SER A 165 -5.17 9.44 -14.29
C SER A 165 -4.85 8.59 -13.07
N TYR A 166 -3.57 8.42 -12.77
CA TYR A 166 -3.11 7.69 -11.59
C TYR A 166 -3.20 8.61 -10.36
N TYR A 167 -3.87 8.12 -9.32
CA TYR A 167 -3.95 8.78 -8.01
C TYR A 167 -3.58 7.74 -6.95
N PRO A 168 -2.51 7.96 -6.15
CA PRO A 168 -2.19 7.08 -5.04
C PRO A 168 -3.36 6.98 -4.05
N ILE A 169 -3.66 5.77 -3.58
CA ILE A 169 -4.74 5.55 -2.61
C ILE A 169 -4.51 6.37 -1.33
N ASP A 170 -3.28 6.47 -0.85
CA ASP A 170 -2.95 7.32 0.30
C ASP A 170 -3.36 8.79 0.10
N THR A 171 -3.23 9.33 -1.12
CA THR A 171 -3.65 10.72 -1.41
C THR A 171 -5.17 10.87 -1.35
N ILE A 172 -5.91 9.89 -1.86
CA ILE A 172 -7.38 9.88 -1.77
C ILE A 172 -7.82 9.82 -0.30
N PHE A 173 -7.19 8.96 0.50
CA PHE A 173 -7.51 8.81 1.91
C PHE A 173 -7.05 9.98 2.77
N LEU A 174 -6.00 10.70 2.36
CA LEU A 174 -5.62 11.97 2.98
C LEU A 174 -6.71 13.03 2.80
N GLU A 175 -7.28 13.15 1.60
CA GLU A 175 -8.39 14.08 1.34
C GLU A 175 -9.63 13.70 2.16
N ILE A 176 -9.98 12.41 2.22
CA ILE A 176 -11.08 11.91 3.05
C ILE A 176 -10.81 12.21 4.54
N ALA A 177 -9.59 12.00 5.03
CA ALA A 177 -9.23 12.28 6.41
C ALA A 177 -9.40 13.78 6.76
N ASP A 178 -9.03 14.69 5.85
CA ASP A 178 -9.23 16.12 6.02
C ASP A 178 -10.72 16.49 6.03
N GLU A 179 -11.52 15.93 5.12
CA GLU A 179 -12.98 16.15 5.08
C GLU A 179 -13.70 15.67 6.36
N LEU A 180 -13.21 14.59 6.97
CA LEU A 180 -13.72 14.05 8.22
C LEU A 180 -13.19 14.79 9.47
N GLY A 181 -12.16 15.65 9.33
CA GLY A 181 -11.55 16.39 10.42
C GLY A 181 -10.77 15.50 11.40
N ILE A 182 -10.17 14.42 10.93
CA ILE A 182 -9.44 13.44 11.75
C ILE A 182 -7.90 13.61 11.70
N ILE A 183 -7.42 14.63 10.98
CA ILE A 183 -6.01 15.06 10.88
C ILE A 183 -5.88 16.58 10.95
#